data_AF-A0A7K1GQF6-F1
#
_entry.id   AF-A0A7K1GQF6-F1
#
_cell.length_a   1.000
_cell.length_b   1.000
_cell.length_c   1.000
_cell.angle_alpha   90.00
_cell.angle_beta   90.00
_cell.angle_gamma   90.00
#
_symmetry.space_group_name_H-M   'P 1'
#
loop_
_entity.id
_entity.type
_entity.pdbx_description
1 polymer ?
#
loop_
_entity_poly.entity_id
_entity_poly.type
_entity_poly.pdbx_seq_one_letter_code
_entity_poly.pdbx_strand_id
1 'polypeptide(L)'
;MYHYSHFLDCCPDYNLLDQTKINELLALPILYSIDQITPLLNKNLNYREIICLRTLLNYKYREERTLEHYQLSASLETVISSGYVNLLADRSTVINIQQYANDVKKVKITAARNCETIQTPSSLEMLDLSIMPKLTTIEGLDKLAMLKDLTINKASKFTSFHEIKTLDKLLFLNLNENKNLNNLDFLTNQHQIRFLDVIRCPQLEVEKIIPSLQKLKHLKHLNISLKKKELPLLLEALPHVYIQSYKYGDTIIE
;
A
#
# COMPACT_ATOMS: atom_id res chain seq x y z
N MET A 1 16.17 36.41 -1.62
CA MET A 1 16.77 35.28 -0.87
C MET A 1 16.14 35.33 0.52
N TYR A 2 15.54 34.22 0.97
CA TYR A 2 14.43 34.11 1.93
C TYR A 2 13.05 34.47 1.33
N HIS A 3 12.25 33.43 1.09
CA HIS A 3 10.83 33.26 1.48
C HIS A 3 10.19 32.13 0.65
N TYR A 4 10.50 30.90 1.07
CA TYR A 4 9.88 29.61 0.72
C TYR A 4 8.47 29.47 1.34
N SER A 5 7.86 30.59 1.73
CA SER A 5 6.65 30.69 2.55
C SER A 5 5.34 30.66 1.76
N HIS A 6 5.37 30.46 0.45
CA HIS A 6 4.18 30.12 -0.34
C HIS A 6 4.26 28.71 -0.93
N PHE A 7 5.11 27.86 -0.32
CA PHE A 7 5.13 26.44 -0.60
C PHE A 7 3.79 25.80 -0.20
N LEU A 8 3.07 26.40 0.76
CA LEU A 8 2.07 25.70 1.54
C LEU A 8 0.62 26.11 1.43
N ASP A 9 0.17 27.13 0.71
CA ASP A 9 -1.24 27.54 0.95
C ASP A 9 -2.25 26.71 0.15
N CYS A 10 -2.17 25.41 0.42
CA CYS A 10 -3.25 24.53 0.82
C CYS A 10 -3.77 23.70 -0.33
N CYS A 11 -3.07 22.58 -0.59
CA CYS A 11 -3.60 21.38 -1.22
C CYS A 11 -5.01 21.53 -1.81
N PRO A 12 -5.10 21.64 -3.14
CA PRO A 12 -6.11 20.85 -3.81
C PRO A 12 -5.46 20.21 -5.03
N ASP A 13 -5.28 18.89 -4.97
CA ASP A 13 -5.25 18.04 -6.15
C ASP A 13 -4.08 18.19 -7.18
N TYR A 14 -3.49 17.04 -7.54
CA TYR A 14 -2.77 16.79 -8.80
C TYR A 14 -1.52 17.60 -9.22
N ASN A 15 -0.88 18.42 -8.38
CA ASN A 15 0.40 19.07 -8.75
C ASN A 15 1.66 18.16 -8.79
N LEU A 16 1.47 16.84 -8.84
CA LEU A 16 2.48 15.87 -9.32
C LEU A 16 2.65 15.92 -10.85
N LEU A 17 1.87 16.77 -11.54
CA LEU A 17 1.77 16.83 -13.00
C LEU A 17 2.37 18.11 -13.63
N ASP A 18 3.37 18.73 -12.99
CA ASP A 18 4.27 19.63 -13.74
C ASP A 18 5.04 18.75 -14.74
N GLN A 19 4.83 18.96 -16.04
CA GLN A 19 5.51 18.22 -17.11
C GLN A 19 7.04 18.18 -16.90
N THR A 20 7.62 19.26 -16.37
CA THR A 20 9.04 19.34 -16.06
C THR A 20 9.47 18.30 -15.02
N LYS A 21 8.65 18.08 -13.98
CA LYS A 21 8.95 17.14 -12.88
C LYS A 21 8.54 15.71 -13.18
N ILE A 22 7.52 15.50 -14.03
CA ILE A 22 7.19 14.16 -14.54
C ILE A 22 8.43 13.59 -15.27
N ASN A 23 9.07 14.39 -16.12
CA ASN A 23 10.24 13.96 -16.88
C ASN A 23 11.42 13.57 -15.96
N GLU A 24 11.65 14.33 -14.88
CA GLU A 24 12.65 13.98 -13.87
C GLU A 24 12.32 12.67 -13.15
N LEU A 25 11.06 12.46 -12.73
CA LEU A 25 10.62 11.21 -12.10
C LEU A 25 10.76 10.03 -13.07
N LEU A 26 10.39 10.20 -14.34
CA LEU A 26 10.48 9.17 -15.37
C LEU A 26 11.94 8.81 -15.68
N ALA A 27 12.87 9.76 -15.60
CA ALA A 27 14.30 9.53 -15.78
C ALA A 27 14.95 8.71 -14.64
N LEU A 28 14.31 8.59 -13.47
CA LEU A 28 14.83 7.76 -12.38
C LEU A 28 14.79 6.26 -12.75
N PRO A 29 15.80 5.48 -12.31
CA PRO A 29 15.84 4.04 -12.58
C PRO A 29 14.68 3.30 -11.91
N ILE A 30 14.30 2.17 -12.50
CA ILE A 30 13.36 1.22 -11.88
C ILE A 30 13.96 0.70 -10.56
N LEU A 31 13.10 0.52 -9.56
CA LEU A 31 13.43 -0.12 -8.30
C LEU A 31 12.98 -1.58 -8.36
N TYR A 32 13.91 -2.49 -8.53
CA TYR A 32 13.64 -3.94 -8.53
C TYR A 32 13.50 -4.48 -7.10
N SER A 33 14.13 -3.82 -6.11
CA SER A 33 13.92 -4.08 -4.68
C SER A 33 13.81 -2.78 -3.89
N ILE A 34 12.95 -2.76 -2.86
CA ILE A 34 12.87 -1.63 -1.91
C ILE A 34 14.21 -1.39 -1.19
N ASP A 35 15.08 -2.40 -1.11
CA ASP A 35 16.38 -2.25 -0.43
C ASP A 35 17.25 -1.14 -1.02
N GLN A 36 17.06 -0.84 -2.32
CA GLN A 36 17.72 0.26 -3.02
C GLN A 36 17.43 1.64 -2.41
N ILE A 37 16.32 1.80 -1.71
CA ILE A 37 15.89 3.08 -1.09
C ILE A 37 15.72 2.98 0.44
N THR A 38 16.04 1.85 1.06
CA THR A 38 15.97 1.66 2.52
C THR A 38 16.66 2.78 3.33
N PRO A 39 17.83 3.31 2.92
CA PRO A 39 18.42 4.46 3.62
C PRO A 39 17.53 5.70 3.66
N LEU A 40 16.76 5.98 2.60
CA LEU A 40 15.79 7.08 2.57
C LEU A 40 14.60 6.81 3.49
N LEU A 41 14.13 5.55 3.54
CA LEU A 41 13.04 5.12 4.42
C LEU A 41 13.38 5.25 5.91
N ASN A 42 14.65 5.42 6.27
CA ASN A 42 15.11 5.60 7.65
C ASN A 42 15.35 7.07 8.04
N LYS A 43 15.35 8.02 7.10
CA LYS A 43 15.54 9.44 7.40
C LYS A 43 14.32 10.08 8.06
N ASN A 44 14.52 11.15 8.83
CA ASN A 44 13.41 12.01 9.22
C ASN A 44 12.96 12.79 7.98
N LEU A 45 11.79 12.43 7.45
CA LEU A 45 11.22 13.01 6.24
C LEU A 45 10.09 13.94 6.63
N ASN A 46 10.02 15.11 6.00
CA ASN A 46 8.85 15.96 6.10
C ASN A 46 7.69 15.40 5.26
N TYR A 47 6.48 15.94 5.46
CA TYR A 47 5.28 15.49 4.77
C TYR A 47 5.45 15.39 3.24
N ARG A 48 6.07 16.39 2.61
CA ARG A 48 6.23 16.39 1.16
C ARG A 48 7.21 15.35 0.68
N GLU A 49 8.32 15.16 1.39
CA GLU A 49 9.28 14.11 1.08
C GLU A 49 8.64 12.72 1.20
N ILE A 50 7.76 12.53 2.18
CA ILE A 50 6.94 11.32 2.33
C ILE A 50 6.04 11.12 1.10
N ILE A 51 5.30 12.14 0.68
CA ILE A 51 4.43 12.05 -0.50
C ILE A 51 5.25 11.73 -1.76
N CYS A 52 6.37 12.42 -1.98
CA CYS A 52 7.27 12.15 -3.10
C CYS A 52 7.82 10.71 -3.06
N LEU A 53 8.18 10.21 -1.88
CA LEU A 53 8.67 8.84 -1.72
C LEU A 53 7.59 7.81 -2.05
N ARG A 54 6.34 8.05 -1.61
CA ARG A 54 5.20 7.19 -1.96
C ARG A 54 4.94 7.18 -3.45
N THR A 55 5.02 8.33 -4.12
CA THR A 55 4.93 8.43 -5.58
C THR A 55 6.05 7.62 -6.24
N LEU A 56 7.30 7.85 -5.85
CA LEU A 56 8.46 7.13 -6.40
C LEU A 56 8.26 5.62 -6.31
N LEU A 57 7.83 5.15 -5.14
CA LEU A 57 7.57 3.73 -4.91
C LEU A 57 6.43 3.18 -5.76
N ASN A 58 5.34 3.92 -5.91
CA ASN A 58 4.26 3.49 -6.77
C ASN A 58 4.75 3.31 -8.22
N TYR A 59 5.41 4.34 -8.76
CA TYR A 59 5.82 4.36 -10.16
C TYR A 59 7.01 3.47 -10.46
N LYS A 60 8.07 3.51 -9.62
CA LYS A 60 9.35 2.85 -9.91
C LYS A 60 9.50 1.48 -9.26
N TYR A 61 8.83 1.21 -8.14
CA TYR A 61 8.87 -0.10 -7.50
C TYR A 61 7.67 -0.98 -7.84
N ARG A 62 6.44 -0.51 -7.59
CA ARG A 62 5.24 -1.33 -7.78
C ARG A 62 4.88 -1.55 -9.25
N GLU A 63 4.99 -0.50 -10.05
CA GLU A 63 4.50 -0.51 -11.43
C GLU A 63 5.62 -0.60 -12.49
N GLU A 64 6.88 -0.51 -12.07
CA GLU A 64 8.07 -0.55 -12.95
C GLU A 64 7.94 0.37 -14.19
N ARG A 65 7.33 1.56 -14.04
CA ARG A 65 7.01 2.44 -15.17
C ARG A 65 8.21 3.21 -15.71
N THR A 66 8.27 3.23 -17.05
CA THR A 66 9.23 4.00 -17.85
C THR A 66 8.57 4.96 -18.85
N LEU A 67 7.23 4.97 -18.97
CA LEU A 67 6.49 5.72 -20.00
C LEU A 67 5.45 6.69 -19.42
N GLU A 68 5.09 7.73 -20.19
CA GLU A 68 4.21 8.86 -19.85
C GLU A 68 2.69 8.53 -19.75
N HIS A 69 2.31 7.41 -19.14
CA HIS A 69 0.89 7.12 -18.86
C HIS A 69 0.59 7.33 -17.37
N TYR A 70 0.58 8.61 -16.96
CA TYR A 70 0.43 9.05 -15.56
C TYR A 70 -0.99 8.86 -14.99
N GLN A 71 -1.99 8.54 -15.81
CA GLN A 71 -3.41 8.49 -15.41
C GLN A 71 -3.97 7.09 -15.11
N LEU A 72 -3.23 6.01 -15.40
CA LEU A 72 -3.70 4.67 -15.07
C LEU A 72 -3.08 4.29 -13.72
N SER A 73 -3.84 3.76 -12.76
CA SER A 73 -3.34 3.28 -11.46
C SER A 73 -2.97 1.77 -11.48
N ALA A 74 -3.09 1.15 -12.65
CA ALA A 74 -2.69 -0.21 -12.92
C ALA A 74 -2.34 -0.33 -14.41
N SER A 75 -1.27 -1.04 -14.75
CA SER A 75 -1.09 -1.56 -16.10
C SER A 75 -2.32 -2.39 -16.45
N LEU A 76 -3.06 -1.99 -17.49
CA LEU A 76 -4.26 -2.68 -17.97
C LEU A 76 -3.92 -3.94 -18.79
N GLU A 77 -2.73 -4.50 -18.56
CA GLU A 77 -2.16 -5.57 -19.35
C GLU A 77 -1.72 -6.70 -18.44
N THR A 78 -1.95 -7.93 -18.90
CA THR A 78 -1.35 -9.09 -18.24
C THR A 78 0.11 -9.19 -18.67
N VAL A 79 1.03 -9.19 -17.70
CA VAL A 79 2.48 -9.25 -17.91
C VAL A 79 3.05 -10.36 -17.05
N ILE A 80 3.84 -11.25 -17.64
CA ILE A 80 4.57 -12.30 -16.93
C ILE A 80 6.01 -12.22 -17.41
N SER A 81 6.91 -11.84 -16.52
CA SER A 81 8.34 -11.69 -16.78
C SER A 81 9.16 -12.26 -15.63
N SER A 82 10.49 -12.34 -15.83
CA SER A 82 11.41 -12.62 -14.74
C SER A 82 11.28 -11.54 -13.66
N GLY A 83 10.99 -11.93 -12.42
CA GLY A 83 10.84 -10.98 -11.31
C GLY A 83 9.42 -10.49 -11.06
N TYR A 84 8.54 -10.45 -12.07
CA TYR A 84 7.26 -9.75 -11.95
C TYR A 84 6.11 -10.46 -12.68
N VAL A 85 4.98 -10.59 -11.98
CA VAL A 85 3.71 -11.07 -12.53
C VAL A 85 2.65 -10.00 -12.29
N ASN A 86 2.00 -9.55 -13.36
CA ASN A 86 0.80 -8.72 -13.31
C ASN A 86 -0.34 -9.46 -14.02
N LEU A 87 -1.40 -9.83 -13.29
CA LEU A 87 -2.61 -10.40 -13.85
C LEU A 87 -3.75 -9.40 -13.77
N LEU A 88 -4.40 -9.15 -14.90
CA LEU A 88 -5.61 -8.32 -14.96
C LEU A 88 -6.82 -9.18 -15.30
N ALA A 89 -7.88 -9.04 -14.51
CA ALA A 89 -9.19 -9.62 -14.76
C ALA A 89 -9.17 -11.15 -14.97
N ASP A 90 -8.24 -11.83 -14.28
CA ASP A 90 -8.19 -13.30 -14.27
C ASP A 90 -9.52 -13.88 -13.78
N ARG A 91 -10.01 -14.92 -14.47
CA ARG A 91 -11.34 -15.49 -14.25
C ARG A 91 -11.32 -16.75 -13.39
N SER A 92 -10.14 -17.23 -13.01
CA SER A 92 -9.94 -18.43 -12.22
C SER A 92 -10.47 -18.25 -10.80
N THR A 93 -11.02 -19.33 -10.23
CA THR A 93 -11.41 -19.37 -8.81
C THR A 93 -10.20 -19.58 -7.90
N VAL A 94 -9.17 -20.26 -8.40
CA VAL A 94 -7.86 -20.42 -7.77
C VAL A 94 -6.80 -19.86 -8.70
N ILE A 95 -6.02 -18.89 -8.23
CA ILE A 95 -4.87 -18.36 -8.97
C ILE A 95 -3.60 -18.93 -8.34
N ASN A 96 -2.92 -19.80 -9.08
CA ASN A 96 -1.68 -20.42 -8.65
C ASN A 96 -0.45 -19.75 -9.29
N ILE A 97 0.28 -18.99 -8.48
CA ILE A 97 1.54 -18.31 -8.85
C ILE A 97 2.77 -19.11 -8.36
N GLN A 98 2.60 -20.20 -7.60
CA GLN A 98 3.72 -21.04 -7.15
C GLN A 98 4.54 -21.61 -8.32
N GLN A 99 3.91 -21.80 -9.49
CA GLN A 99 4.61 -22.24 -10.70
C GLN A 99 5.77 -21.31 -11.13
N TYR A 100 5.83 -20.07 -10.62
CA TYR A 100 6.88 -19.09 -10.92
C TYR A 100 7.89 -18.87 -9.78
N ALA A 101 7.96 -19.79 -8.80
CA ALA A 101 8.61 -19.59 -7.50
C ALA A 101 10.09 -19.19 -7.51
N ASN A 102 10.85 -19.56 -8.54
CA ASN A 102 12.29 -19.31 -8.59
C ASN A 102 12.64 -17.91 -9.08
N ASP A 103 11.78 -17.29 -9.89
CA ASP A 103 12.12 -16.04 -10.58
C ASP A 103 11.25 -14.86 -10.14
N VAL A 104 10.05 -15.10 -9.58
CA VAL A 104 9.11 -14.02 -9.27
C VAL A 104 9.31 -13.45 -7.87
N LYS A 105 9.48 -12.13 -7.81
CA LYS A 105 9.60 -11.34 -6.58
C LYS A 105 8.39 -10.47 -6.32
N LYS A 106 7.67 -10.08 -7.37
CA LYS A 106 6.55 -9.14 -7.29
C LYS A 106 5.34 -9.71 -8.00
N VAL A 107 4.20 -9.70 -7.33
CA VAL A 107 2.93 -10.16 -7.88
C VAL A 107 1.89 -9.06 -7.71
N LYS A 108 1.24 -8.71 -8.81
CA LYS A 108 0.06 -7.85 -8.85
C LYS A 108 -1.08 -8.60 -9.50
N ILE A 109 -2.24 -8.64 -8.85
CA ILE A 109 -3.47 -9.24 -9.36
C ILE A 109 -4.57 -8.21 -9.18
N THR A 110 -5.13 -7.76 -10.29
CA THR A 110 -6.16 -6.71 -10.31
C THR A 110 -7.44 -7.24 -10.93
N ALA A 111 -8.58 -6.96 -10.30
CA ALA A 111 -9.91 -7.26 -10.81
C ALA A 111 -10.20 -8.74 -11.10
N ALA A 112 -9.54 -9.68 -10.41
CA ALA A 112 -9.87 -11.10 -10.48
C ALA A 112 -11.14 -11.42 -9.67
N ARG A 113 -12.30 -11.04 -10.23
CA ARG A 113 -13.61 -11.01 -9.54
C ARG A 113 -14.12 -12.38 -9.09
N ASN A 114 -13.60 -13.47 -9.66
CA ASN A 114 -13.97 -14.83 -9.33
C ASN A 114 -13.00 -15.53 -8.37
N CYS A 115 -11.81 -14.97 -8.16
CA CYS A 115 -10.76 -15.61 -7.37
C CYS A 115 -11.16 -15.67 -5.89
N GLU A 116 -11.11 -16.87 -5.34
CA GLU A 116 -11.39 -17.18 -3.93
C GLU A 116 -10.10 -17.53 -3.18
N THR A 117 -9.14 -18.14 -3.88
CA THR A 117 -7.86 -18.60 -3.31
C THR A 117 -6.68 -18.16 -4.17
N ILE A 118 -5.63 -17.67 -3.52
CA ILE A 118 -4.35 -17.36 -4.17
C ILE A 118 -3.26 -18.22 -3.54
N GLN A 119 -2.43 -18.80 -4.38
CA GLN A 119 -1.24 -19.56 -3.99
C GLN A 119 -0.02 -18.82 -4.49
N THR A 120 0.84 -18.35 -3.59
CA THR A 120 2.04 -17.58 -3.93
C THR A 120 3.31 -18.34 -3.55
N PRO A 121 4.45 -18.05 -4.20
CA PRO A 121 5.74 -18.52 -3.71
C PRO A 121 6.16 -17.76 -2.44
N SER A 122 6.91 -18.42 -1.55
CA SER A 122 7.37 -17.81 -0.28
C SER A 122 8.45 -16.73 -0.45
N SER A 123 8.99 -16.59 -1.67
CA SER A 123 10.10 -15.70 -2.02
C SER A 123 9.68 -14.26 -2.36
N LEU A 124 8.38 -13.94 -2.32
CA LEU A 124 7.84 -12.64 -2.70
C LEU A 124 8.35 -11.49 -1.81
N GLU A 125 8.65 -10.36 -2.45
CA GLU A 125 8.92 -9.06 -1.84
C GLU A 125 7.73 -8.10 -1.97
N MET A 126 6.85 -8.31 -2.96
CA MET A 126 5.61 -7.54 -3.16
C MET A 126 4.43 -8.45 -3.52
N LEU A 127 3.29 -8.19 -2.88
CA LEU A 127 2.00 -8.79 -3.21
C LEU A 127 0.92 -7.70 -3.23
N ASP A 128 0.37 -7.40 -4.41
CA ASP A 128 -0.73 -6.45 -4.61
C ASP A 128 -1.97 -7.17 -5.14
N LEU A 129 -3.02 -7.21 -4.31
CA LEU A 129 -4.28 -7.86 -4.58
C LEU A 129 -5.39 -6.81 -4.52
N SER A 130 -5.80 -6.34 -5.70
CA SER A 130 -6.71 -5.21 -5.84
C SER A 130 -8.02 -5.60 -6.52
N ILE A 131 -9.17 -5.23 -5.95
CA ILE A 131 -10.50 -5.55 -6.49
C ILE A 131 -10.73 -7.06 -6.52
N MET A 132 -10.69 -7.67 -5.33
CA MET A 132 -10.76 -9.12 -5.12
C MET A 132 -12.02 -9.50 -4.32
N PRO A 133 -13.25 -9.22 -4.82
CA PRO A 133 -14.48 -9.27 -4.03
C PRO A 133 -14.83 -10.65 -3.47
N LYS A 134 -14.32 -11.73 -4.06
CA LYS A 134 -14.56 -13.12 -3.61
C LYS A 134 -13.38 -13.74 -2.84
N LEU A 135 -12.23 -13.08 -2.76
CA LEU A 135 -11.04 -13.63 -2.12
C LEU A 135 -11.32 -13.90 -0.64
N THR A 136 -11.06 -15.12 -0.21
CA THR A 136 -11.16 -15.54 1.20
C THR A 136 -9.80 -15.99 1.73
N THR A 137 -8.95 -16.54 0.88
CA THR A 137 -7.72 -17.23 1.30
C THR A 137 -6.51 -16.81 0.48
N ILE A 138 -5.40 -16.54 1.16
CA ILE A 138 -4.06 -16.44 0.56
C ILE A 138 -3.25 -17.54 1.23
N GLU A 139 -3.00 -18.64 0.52
CA GLU A 139 -2.35 -19.80 1.12
C GLU A 139 -0.92 -19.49 1.54
N GLY A 140 -0.63 -19.62 2.83
CA GLY A 140 0.70 -19.39 3.38
C GLY A 140 1.11 -17.92 3.40
N LEU A 141 0.17 -16.97 3.53
CA LEU A 141 0.48 -15.55 3.71
C LEU A 141 1.48 -15.34 4.86
N ASP A 142 1.31 -16.05 5.97
CA ASP A 142 2.17 -16.02 7.15
C ASP A 142 3.61 -16.50 6.89
N LYS A 143 3.85 -17.20 5.77
CA LYS A 143 5.16 -17.70 5.34
C LYS A 143 5.90 -16.76 4.40
N LEU A 144 5.31 -15.63 4.02
CA LEU A 144 5.95 -14.64 3.13
C LEU A 144 6.97 -13.78 3.88
N ALA A 145 7.97 -14.41 4.51
CA ALA A 145 8.93 -13.75 5.41
C ALA A 145 9.83 -12.71 4.72
N MET A 146 9.79 -12.61 3.39
CA MET A 146 10.51 -11.60 2.61
C MET A 146 9.65 -10.42 2.15
N LEU A 147 8.35 -10.44 2.44
CA LEU A 147 7.41 -9.45 1.96
C LEU A 147 7.68 -8.08 2.58
N LYS A 148 7.83 -7.07 1.71
CA LYS A 148 8.07 -5.67 2.10
C LYS A 148 6.90 -4.76 1.73
N ASP A 149 6.07 -5.18 0.78
CA ASP A 149 4.91 -4.45 0.31
C ASP A 149 3.72 -5.40 0.16
N LEU A 150 2.68 -5.16 0.96
CA LEU A 150 1.43 -5.91 0.91
C LEU A 150 0.27 -4.96 0.68
N THR A 151 -0.45 -5.20 -0.42
CA THR A 151 -1.74 -4.57 -0.69
C THR A 151 -2.80 -5.67 -0.76
N ILE A 152 -3.82 -5.56 0.09
CA ILE A 152 -5.08 -6.31 -0.01
C ILE A 152 -6.16 -5.25 -0.05
N ASN A 153 -6.61 -4.87 -1.24
CA ASN A 153 -7.53 -3.76 -1.44
C ASN A 153 -8.86 -4.24 -2.01
N LYS A 154 -9.97 -3.80 -1.42
CA LYS A 154 -11.33 -4.13 -1.86
C LYS A 154 -11.56 -5.65 -1.94
N ALA A 155 -11.06 -6.39 -0.94
CA ALA A 155 -11.24 -7.83 -0.80
C ALA A 155 -12.40 -8.12 0.18
N SER A 156 -13.64 -7.90 -0.28
CA SER A 156 -14.83 -7.85 0.59
C SER A 156 -15.15 -9.15 1.36
N LYS A 157 -14.55 -10.28 1.01
CA LYS A 157 -14.72 -11.57 1.72
C LYS A 157 -13.47 -12.00 2.51
N PHE A 158 -12.36 -11.27 2.42
CA PHE A 158 -11.13 -11.66 3.09
C PHE A 158 -11.22 -11.35 4.58
N THR A 159 -10.80 -12.30 5.42
CA THR A 159 -10.86 -12.20 6.89
C THR A 159 -9.58 -12.65 7.59
N SER A 160 -8.66 -13.32 6.89
CA SER A 160 -7.40 -13.86 7.45
C SER A 160 -6.31 -12.80 7.67
N PHE A 161 -6.67 -11.56 8.06
CA PHE A 161 -5.70 -10.49 8.33
C PHE A 161 -4.71 -10.83 9.47
N HIS A 162 -5.08 -11.76 10.36
CA HIS A 162 -4.23 -12.20 11.47
C HIS A 162 -2.90 -12.82 11.02
N GLU A 163 -2.85 -13.39 9.81
CA GLU A 163 -1.64 -13.98 9.22
C GLU A 163 -0.56 -12.93 8.93
N ILE A 164 -0.91 -11.65 8.84
CA ILE A 164 0.04 -10.54 8.66
C ILE A 164 0.99 -10.42 9.87
N LYS A 165 0.62 -10.98 11.03
CA LYS A 165 1.38 -10.86 12.29
C LYS A 165 2.84 -11.30 12.20
N THR A 166 3.19 -12.22 11.29
CA THR A 166 4.55 -12.76 11.11
C THR A 166 5.37 -11.99 10.07
N LEU A 167 4.80 -10.97 9.42
CA LEU A 167 5.40 -10.27 8.28
C LEU A 167 6.21 -9.06 8.73
N ASP A 168 7.22 -9.30 9.56
CA ASP A 168 7.97 -8.24 10.24
C ASP A 168 8.73 -7.30 9.31
N LYS A 169 9.04 -7.74 8.08
CA LYS A 169 9.73 -6.95 7.05
C LYS A 169 8.81 -6.01 6.27
N LEU A 170 7.51 -6.00 6.51
CA LEU A 170 6.58 -5.10 5.84
C LEU A 170 6.96 -3.64 6.10
N LEU A 171 7.15 -2.90 5.02
CA LEU A 171 7.39 -1.46 5.01
C LEU A 171 6.13 -0.70 4.58
N PHE A 172 5.31 -1.34 3.72
CA PHE A 172 4.07 -0.81 3.18
C PHE A 172 2.95 -1.81 3.42
N LEU A 173 1.86 -1.32 4.02
CA LEU A 173 0.66 -2.11 4.22
C LEU A 173 -0.54 -1.28 3.77
N ASN A 174 -1.25 -1.76 2.76
CA ASN A 174 -2.49 -1.17 2.27
C ASN A 174 -3.63 -2.17 2.39
N LEU A 175 -4.58 -1.84 3.25
CA LEU A 175 -5.77 -2.63 3.53
C LEU A 175 -7.06 -1.86 3.21
N ASN A 176 -6.98 -0.89 2.28
CA ASN A 176 -8.11 -0.05 1.91
C ASN A 176 -9.34 -0.85 1.46
N GLU A 177 -10.53 -0.28 1.67
CA GLU A 177 -11.82 -0.79 1.18
C GLU A 177 -12.16 -2.23 1.62
N ASN A 178 -11.53 -2.74 2.68
CA ASN A 178 -11.90 -4.03 3.25
C ASN A 178 -13.05 -3.87 4.24
N LYS A 179 -14.22 -4.39 3.85
CA LYS A 179 -15.45 -4.30 4.65
C LYS A 179 -15.42 -5.11 5.95
N ASN A 180 -14.62 -6.18 6.00
CA ASN A 180 -14.52 -7.07 7.16
C ASN A 180 -13.31 -6.75 8.06
N LEU A 181 -12.50 -5.74 7.73
CA LEU A 181 -11.39 -5.31 8.58
C LEU A 181 -11.96 -4.51 9.76
N ASN A 182 -11.99 -5.12 10.94
CA ASN A 182 -12.60 -4.56 12.15
C ASN A 182 -11.63 -4.25 13.29
N ASN A 183 -10.38 -4.70 13.19
CA ASN A 183 -9.30 -4.37 14.13
C ASN A 183 -7.95 -4.41 13.42
N LEU A 184 -6.89 -4.02 14.14
CA LEU A 184 -5.51 -4.09 13.67
C LEU A 184 -4.61 -4.85 14.67
N ASP A 185 -5.16 -5.78 15.44
CA ASP A 185 -4.45 -6.42 16.57
C ASP A 185 -3.32 -7.36 16.14
N PHE A 186 -3.32 -7.74 14.85
CA PHE A 186 -2.22 -8.45 14.21
C PHE A 186 -0.95 -7.58 14.08
N LEU A 187 -1.07 -6.25 14.16
CA LEU A 187 0.09 -5.36 14.18
C LEU A 187 0.85 -5.48 15.51
N THR A 188 2.16 -5.67 15.40
CA THR A 188 3.07 -5.88 16.53
C THR A 188 4.18 -4.84 16.51
N ASN A 189 4.93 -4.76 17.62
CA ASN A 189 6.10 -3.90 17.72
C ASN A 189 7.33 -4.40 16.93
N GLN A 190 7.24 -5.58 16.30
CA GLN A 190 8.29 -6.15 15.45
C GLN A 190 8.19 -5.62 14.01
N HIS A 191 6.99 -5.20 13.60
CA HIS A 191 6.73 -4.70 12.26
C HIS A 191 7.55 -3.45 11.94
N GLN A 192 8.09 -3.43 10.71
CA GLN A 192 8.84 -2.32 10.15
C GLN A 192 7.98 -1.35 9.33
N ILE A 193 6.66 -1.35 9.52
CA ILE A 193 5.73 -0.58 8.69
C ILE A 193 6.06 0.92 8.78
N ARG A 194 6.35 1.53 7.63
CA ARG A 194 6.56 2.98 7.47
C ARG A 194 5.29 3.67 6.99
N PHE A 195 4.46 2.94 6.25
CA PHE A 195 3.28 3.45 5.57
C PHE A 195 2.10 2.50 5.74
N LEU A 196 1.01 3.02 6.29
CA LEU A 196 -0.22 2.26 6.50
C LEU A 196 -1.40 2.98 5.86
N ASP A 197 -2.16 2.25 5.05
CA ASP A 197 -3.39 2.73 4.43
C ASP A 197 -4.58 1.85 4.85
N VAL A 198 -5.57 2.46 5.50
CA VAL A 198 -6.82 1.82 6.01
C VAL A 198 -8.04 2.71 5.74
N ILE A 199 -8.11 3.25 4.54
CA ILE A 199 -9.19 4.09 4.03
C ILE A 199 -10.42 3.22 3.73
N ARG A 200 -11.64 3.74 3.97
CA ARG A 200 -12.92 3.08 3.67
C ARG A 200 -13.04 1.67 4.27
N CYS A 201 -12.51 1.49 5.49
CA CYS A 201 -12.67 0.29 6.30
C CYS A 201 -13.75 0.53 7.37
N PRO A 202 -15.04 0.27 7.06
CA PRO A 202 -16.18 0.79 7.81
C PRO A 202 -16.33 0.20 9.22
N GLN A 203 -15.72 -0.95 9.48
CA GLN A 203 -15.76 -1.63 10.78
C GLN A 203 -14.62 -1.23 11.70
N LEU A 204 -13.64 -0.43 11.24
CA LEU A 204 -12.58 0.09 12.10
C LEU A 204 -13.13 1.20 13.00
N GLU A 205 -12.96 1.03 14.30
CA GLU A 205 -13.22 2.06 15.29
C GLU A 205 -11.88 2.66 15.73
N VAL A 206 -11.69 3.97 15.50
CA VAL A 206 -10.40 4.66 15.72
C VAL A 206 -9.87 4.44 17.13
N GLU A 207 -10.72 4.60 18.16
CA GLU A 207 -10.33 4.40 19.56
C GLU A 207 -9.79 3.00 19.84
N LYS A 208 -10.38 1.97 19.22
CA LYS A 208 -9.97 0.57 19.42
C LYS A 208 -8.67 0.23 18.72
N ILE A 209 -8.33 0.89 17.61
CA ILE A 209 -7.12 0.58 16.85
C ILE A 209 -5.89 1.39 17.29
N ILE A 210 -6.06 2.48 18.06
CA ILE A 210 -4.95 3.30 18.58
C ILE A 210 -3.85 2.46 19.26
N PRO A 211 -4.17 1.52 20.19
CA PRO A 211 -3.14 0.71 20.84
C PRO A 211 -2.30 -0.12 19.86
N SER A 212 -2.92 -0.57 18.77
CA SER A 212 -2.23 -1.34 17.74
C SER A 212 -1.37 -0.45 16.82
N LEU A 213 -1.81 0.78 16.53
CA LEU A 213 -1.02 1.77 15.81
C LEU A 213 0.21 2.23 16.62
N GLN A 214 0.07 2.42 17.93
CA GLN A 214 1.17 2.82 18.82
C GLN A 214 2.31 1.78 18.91
N LYS A 215 2.04 0.51 18.57
CA LYS A 215 3.09 -0.52 18.47
C LYS A 215 4.04 -0.25 17.29
N LEU A 216 3.59 0.43 16.23
CA LEU A 216 4.37 0.67 15.02
C LEU A 216 5.36 1.83 15.19
N LYS A 217 6.50 1.55 15.82
CA LYS A 217 7.55 2.54 16.14
C LYS A 217 8.15 3.27 14.94
N HIS A 218 7.98 2.72 13.74
CA HIS A 218 8.54 3.28 12.52
C HIS A 218 7.50 3.88 11.57
N LEU A 219 6.22 3.93 11.99
CA LEU A 219 5.16 4.49 11.19
C LEU A 219 5.44 5.98 10.94
N LYS A 220 5.42 6.40 9.68
CA LYS A 220 5.65 7.78 9.26
C LYS A 220 4.42 8.44 8.68
N HIS A 221 3.58 7.64 8.05
CA HIS A 221 2.39 8.15 7.39
C HIS A 221 1.23 7.15 7.48
N LEU A 222 0.06 7.68 7.84
CA LEU A 222 -1.17 6.95 7.99
C LEU A 222 -2.26 7.59 7.13
N ASN A 223 -2.77 6.83 6.15
CA ASN A 223 -4.01 7.16 5.49
C ASN A 223 -5.17 6.41 6.14
N ILE A 224 -6.20 7.13 6.57
CA ILE A 224 -7.32 6.54 7.30
C ILE A 224 -8.62 7.31 7.04
N SER A 225 -9.76 6.61 7.03
CA SER A 225 -11.06 7.26 7.07
C SER A 225 -11.42 7.63 8.50
N LEU A 226 -11.70 8.91 8.75
CA LEU A 226 -12.05 9.42 10.07
C LEU A 226 -13.42 10.07 10.07
N LYS A 227 -14.13 9.90 11.18
CA LYS A 227 -15.24 10.78 11.56
C LYS A 227 -14.66 12.09 12.10
N LYS A 228 -15.41 13.19 11.95
CA LYS A 228 -14.95 14.57 12.26
C LYS A 228 -14.28 14.74 13.64
N LYS A 229 -14.68 13.95 14.64
CA LYS A 229 -14.20 14.05 16.03
C LYS A 229 -12.99 13.15 16.34
N GLU A 230 -12.59 12.27 15.42
CA GLU A 230 -11.58 11.23 15.69
C GLU A 230 -10.14 11.69 15.40
N LEU A 231 -9.96 12.72 14.58
CA LEU A 231 -8.62 13.23 14.22
C LEU A 231 -7.78 13.68 15.43
N PRO A 232 -8.32 14.44 16.41
CA PRO A 232 -7.53 14.83 17.59
C PRO A 232 -6.99 13.64 18.38
N LEU A 233 -7.78 12.56 18.52
CA LEU A 233 -7.37 11.35 19.24
C LEU A 233 -6.13 10.70 18.61
N LEU A 234 -6.10 10.63 17.28
CA LEU A 234 -4.94 10.07 16.58
C LEU A 234 -3.73 11.00 16.62
N LEU A 235 -3.93 12.31 16.51
CA LEU A 235 -2.82 13.28 16.62
C LEU A 235 -2.17 13.23 18.01
N GLU A 236 -2.97 13.06 19.05
CA GLU A 236 -2.49 12.86 20.42
C GLU A 236 -1.75 11.53 20.58
N ALA A 237 -2.33 10.45 20.05
CA ALA A 237 -1.76 9.11 20.18
C ALA A 237 -0.50 8.88 19.32
N LEU A 238 -0.36 9.59 18.19
CA LEU A 238 0.67 9.40 17.17
C LEU A 238 1.31 10.74 16.76
N PRO A 239 1.95 11.48 17.68
CA PRO A 239 2.42 12.85 17.42
C PRO A 239 3.55 12.96 16.38
N HIS A 240 4.16 11.83 16.00
CA HIS A 240 5.26 11.77 15.02
C HIS A 240 4.81 11.22 13.66
N VAL A 241 3.52 10.92 13.49
CA VAL A 241 2.98 10.33 12.27
C VAL A 241 2.23 11.40 11.49
N TYR A 242 2.52 11.52 10.20
CA TYR A 242 1.72 12.33 9.30
C TYR A 242 0.41 11.60 8.99
N ILE A 243 -0.70 12.19 9.40
CA ILE A 243 -2.04 11.61 9.20
C ILE A 243 -2.73 12.35 8.07
N GLN A 244 -3.13 11.61 7.05
CA GLN A 244 -4.02 12.10 6.01
C GLN A 244 -5.38 11.40 6.15
N SER A 245 -6.39 12.20 6.49
CA SER A 245 -7.73 11.70 6.72
C SER A 245 -8.60 11.87 5.48
N TYR A 246 -9.38 10.84 5.15
CA TYR A 246 -10.42 10.90 4.12
C TYR A 246 -11.79 10.94 4.77
N LYS A 247 -12.68 11.84 4.32
CA LYS A 247 -14.05 11.89 4.85
C LYS A 247 -14.79 10.60 4.48
N TYR A 248 -15.49 10.05 5.47
CA TYR A 248 -16.40 8.94 5.25
C TYR A 248 -17.63 9.47 4.48
N GLY A 249 -17.85 8.98 3.25
CA GLY A 249 -19.06 9.30 2.47
C GLY A 249 -18.87 10.22 1.25
N ASP A 250 -17.65 10.66 0.92
CA ASP A 250 -17.40 11.28 -0.38
C ASP A 250 -17.32 10.17 -1.44
N THR A 251 -18.46 9.91 -2.09
CA THR A 251 -18.55 9.20 -3.36
C THR A 251 -17.64 9.91 -4.35
N ILE A 252 -16.57 9.25 -4.80
CA ILE A 252 -16.04 9.53 -6.13
C ILE A 252 -17.12 8.96 -7.06
N ILE A 253 -18.00 9.85 -7.53
CA ILE A 253 -18.82 9.56 -8.69
C ILE A 253 -17.82 9.35 -9.84
N GLU A 254 -18.02 8.25 -10.57
CA GLU A 254 -17.22 7.80 -11.71
C GLU A 254 -16.85 8.93 -12.70
#